data_AF-A0A392QD01-F1
#
_entry.id   AF-A0A392QD01-F1
#
_cell.length_a   1.000
_cell.length_b   1.000
_cell.length_c   1.000
_cell.angle_alpha   90.00
_cell.angle_beta   90.00
_cell.angle_gamma   90.00
#
_symmetry.space_group_name_H-M   'P 1'
#
loop_
_entity.id
_entity.type
_entity.pdbx_description
1 polymer ?
#
loop_
_entity_poly.entity_id
_entity_poly.type
_entity_poly.pdbx_seq_one_letter_code
_entity_poly.pdbx_strand_id
1 'polypeptide(L)' 'MSKKDLHELCLSWSIDKEFNWTPIISAEQVLEVLQPHANLKSLKILNYDGSCFPGWIRILSSLVSLELRFCNNL' A
#
# COMPACT_ATOMS: atom_id res chain seq x y z
N MET A 1 -5.40 -20.84 2.02
CA MET A 1 -4.84 -20.83 0.65
C MET A 1 -3.87 -19.67 0.55
N SER A 2 -2.59 -19.94 0.34
CA SER A 2 -1.53 -18.93 0.35
C SER A 2 -1.50 -18.19 -0.99
N LYS A 3 -1.48 -16.84 -0.97
CA LYS A 3 -1.38 -15.98 -2.18
C LYS A 3 0.05 -15.99 -2.76
N LYS A 4 0.64 -17.17 -2.98
CA LYS A 4 2.05 -17.31 -3.43
C LYS A 4 2.29 -16.80 -4.86
N ASP A 5 1.21 -16.68 -5.64
CA ASP A 5 1.24 -16.29 -7.04
C ASP A 5 0.83 -14.82 -7.26
N LEU A 6 0.72 -14.03 -6.18
CA LEU A 6 0.43 -12.60 -6.30
C LEU A 6 1.71 -11.85 -6.72
N HIS A 7 1.77 -11.48 -7.99
CA HIS A 7 2.90 -10.74 -8.56
C HIS A 7 2.67 -9.23 -8.65
N GLU A 8 1.41 -8.78 -8.69
CA GLU A 8 1.05 -7.37 -8.68
C GLU A 8 0.05 -7.08 -7.57
N LEU A 9 0.30 -5.99 -6.84
CA LEU A 9 -0.58 -5.47 -5.82
C LEU A 9 -0.84 -3.99 -6.12
N CYS A 10 -2.11 -3.64 -6.27
CA CYS A 10 -2.56 -2.27 -6.45
C CYS A 10 -3.43 -1.88 -5.26
N LEU A 11 -3.05 -0.80 -4.58
CA LEU A 11 -3.76 -0.24 -3.44
C LEU A 11 -4.16 1.19 -3.78
N SER A 12 -5.44 1.51 -3.61
CA SER A 12 -5.98 2.84 -3.86
C SER A 12 -6.84 3.25 -2.69
N TRP A 13 -6.55 4.43 -2.14
CA TRP A 13 -7.38 5.05 -1.11
C TRP A 13 -8.38 6.02 -1.75
N SER A 14 -9.58 6.09 -1.17
CA SER A 14 -10.60 7.03 -1.63
C SER A 14 -10.29 8.42 -1.09
N ILE A 15 -10.51 9.44 -1.93
CA ILE A 15 -10.39 10.86 -1.57
C ILE A 15 -11.81 11.41 -1.42
N ASP A 16 -12.66 10.75 -0.64
CA ASP A 16 -14.03 11.24 -0.41
C ASP A 16 -13.97 12.41 0.57
N LYS A 17 -13.74 13.62 0.04
CA LYS A 17 -13.75 14.87 0.83
C LYS A 17 -15.15 15.32 1.23
N GLU A 18 -16.19 14.70 0.67
CA GLU A 18 -17.59 15.07 0.88
C GLU A 18 -18.17 14.50 2.18
N PHE A 19 -17.55 13.46 2.72
CA PHE A 19 -17.92 12.91 4.03
C PHE A 19 -16.83 13.27 5.03
N ASN A 20 -17.21 13.91 6.13
CA ASN A 20 -16.35 14.16 7.29
C ASN A 20 -16.07 12.85 8.05
N TRP A 21 -15.73 11.78 7.33
CA TRP A 21 -15.41 10.49 7.92
C TRP A 21 -13.93 10.48 8.28
N THR A 22 -13.64 10.55 9.57
CA THR A 22 -12.32 10.22 10.08
C THR A 22 -12.19 8.70 10.11
N PRO A 23 -11.32 8.09 9.29
CA PRO A 23 -11.16 6.64 9.28
C PRO A 23 -10.69 6.16 10.66
N ILE A 24 -11.30 5.06 11.14
CA ILE A 24 -10.94 4.45 12.43
C ILE A 24 -9.53 3.84 12.39
N ILE A 25 -9.09 3.41 11.20
CA ILE A 25 -7.79 2.79 10.93
C ILE A 25 -7.05 3.66 9.92
N SER A 26 -5.81 4.05 10.22
CA SER A 26 -5.03 4.87 9.30
C SER A 26 -4.55 4.08 8.09
N ALA A 27 -4.20 4.77 7.00
CA ALA A 27 -3.64 4.13 5.83
C ALA A 27 -2.33 3.39 6.16
N GLU A 28 -1.48 3.94 7.05
CA GLU A 28 -0.27 3.26 7.53
C GLU A 28 -0.60 1.93 8.21
N GLN A 29 -1.60 1.90 9.09
CA GLN A 29 -1.98 0.69 9.80
C GLN A 29 -2.48 -0.39 8.83
N VAL A 30 -3.25 0.00 7.81
CA VAL A 30 -3.69 -0.92 6.75
C VAL A 30 -2.49 -1.48 5.99
N LEU A 31 -1.53 -0.64 5.62
CA LEU A 31 -0.32 -1.09 4.92
C LEU A 31 0.53 -2.03 5.77
N GLU A 32 0.69 -1.78 7.07
CA GLU A 32 1.49 -2.63 7.96
C GLU A 32 0.92 -4.05 8.03
N VAL A 33 -0.41 -4.20 8.18
CA VAL A 33 -1.05 -5.52 8.29
C VAL A 33 -1.17 -6.27 6.96
N LEU A 34 -1.13 -5.55 5.84
CA LEU A 34 -1.35 -6.15 4.52
C LEU A 34 -0.15 -6.96 4.01
N GLN A 35 1.04 -6.78 4.63
CA GLN A 35 2.33 -7.38 4.30
C GLN A 35 2.26 -8.45 3.19
N PRO A 36 2.57 -8.08 1.94
CA PRO A 36 2.48 -9.01 0.82
C PRO A 36 3.59 -10.08 0.88
N HIS A 37 3.41 -11.14 0.10
CA HIS A 37 4.44 -12.16 -0.06
C HIS A 37 5.68 -11.55 -0.73
N ALA A 38 6.88 -12.01 -0.35
CA ALA A 38 8.15 -11.55 -0.93
C ALA A 38 8.32 -11.80 -2.45
N ASN A 39 7.38 -12.51 -3.08
CA ASN A 39 7.34 -12.78 -4.53
C ASN A 39 6.64 -11.68 -5.31
N LEU A 40 6.15 -10.64 -4.62
CA LEU A 40 5.54 -9.48 -5.25
C LEU A 40 6.55 -8.79 -6.16
N LYS A 41 6.17 -8.59 -7.42
CA LYS A 41 6.99 -7.97 -8.45
C LYS A 41 6.62 -6.51 -8.71
N SER A 42 5.34 -6.17 -8.54
CA SER A 42 4.78 -4.86 -8.83
C SER A 42 3.93 -4.37 -7.65
N LEU A 43 4.22 -3.18 -7.15
CA LEU A 43 3.45 -2.50 -6.11
C LEU A 43 3.02 -1.14 -6.64
N LYS A 44 1.71 -0.90 -6.68
CA LYS A 44 1.09 0.37 -7.07
C LYS A 44 0.31 0.92 -5.89
N ILE A 45 0.60 2.15 -5.50
CA ILE A 45 -0.06 2.85 -4.38
C ILE A 45 -0.59 4.18 -4.89
N LEU A 46 -1.89 4.38 -4.75
CA LEU A 46 -2.61 5.56 -5.23
C LEU A 46 -3.34 6.25 -4.09
N ASN A 47 -3.24 7.58 -4.04
CA ASN A 47 -3.93 8.44 -3.07
C ASN A 47 -3.65 8.10 -1.60
N TYR A 48 -2.50 7.49 -1.31
CA TYR A 48 -2.14 7.17 0.07
C TYR A 48 -1.90 8.45 0.87
N ASP A 49 -2.63 8.60 1.98
CA ASP A 49 -2.56 9.79 2.84
C ASP A 49 -1.56 9.66 4.00
N GLY A 50 -0.99 8.46 4.18
CA GLY A 50 -0.05 8.21 5.24
C GLY A 50 1.32 8.85 4.97
N SER A 51 2.11 8.95 6.04
CA SER A 51 3.41 9.66 6.01
C SER A 51 4.63 8.75 5.97
N CYS A 52 4.44 7.44 6.05
CA CYS A 52 5.54 6.49 6.01
C CYS A 52 5.13 5.17 5.34
N PHE A 53 6.15 4.45 4.84
CA PHE A 53 6.00 3.09 4.37
C PHE A 53 6.27 2.08 5.49
N PRO A 54 5.55 0.94 5.48
CA PRO A 54 5.78 -0.13 6.44
C PRO A 54 7.16 -0.76 6.25
N GLY A 55 7.70 -1.33 7.32
CA GLY A 55 9.06 -1.89 7.33
C GLY A 55 9.26 -3.03 6.32
N TRP A 56 8.17 -3.73 5.96
CA TRP A 56 8.24 -4.85 5.03
C TRP A 56 8.56 -4.45 3.59
N ILE A 57 8.41 -3.17 3.20
CA ILE A 57 8.75 -2.77 1.83
C ILE A 57 10.24 -3.03 1.53
N ARG A 58 11.09 -2.98 2.57
CA ARG A 58 12.53 -3.24 2.49
C ARG A 58 12.88 -4.72 2.30
N ILE A 59 11.95 -5.63 2.60
CA ILE A 59 12.19 -7.08 2.50
C ILE A 59 11.55 -7.70 1.25
N LEU A 60 10.88 -6.90 0.40
CA LEU A 60 10.35 -7.35 -0.89
C LEU A 60 11.45 -7.50 -1.94
N SER A 61 12.26 -8.54 -1.79
CA SER A 61 13.42 -8.81 -2.65
C SER A 61 13.08 -9.03 -4.13
N SER A 62 11.84 -9.42 -4.45
CA SER A 62 11.39 -9.63 -5.83
C SER A 62 10.76 -8.39 -6.48
N LEU A 63 10.64 -7.28 -5.76
CA LEU A 63 9.97 -6.09 -6.26
C LEU A 63 10.82 -5.42 -7.34
N VAL A 64 10.27 -5.35 -8.56
CA VAL A 64 10.92 -4.73 -9.72
C VAL A 64 10.26 -3.42 -10.14
N SER A 65 9.00 -3.21 -9.75
CA SER A 65 8.22 -2.02 -10.09
C SER A 65 7.53 -1.46 -8.85
N LEU A 66 7.78 -0.18 -8.57
CA LEU A 66 7.09 0.60 -7.56
C LEU A 66 6.49 1.84 -8.23
N GLU A 67 5.18 2.02 -8.05
CA GLU A 67 4.45 3.16 -8.59
C GLU A 67 3.68 3.87 -7.48
N LEU A 68 3.96 5.16 -7.31
CA LEU A 68 3.31 6.03 -6.34
C LEU A 68 2.60 7.15 -7.09
N ARG A 69 1.29 7.30 -6.90
CA ARG A 69 0.51 8.39 -7.49
C ARG A 69 -0.30 9.12 -6.42
N PHE A 70 -0.30 10.44 -6.47
CA PHE A 70 -1.08 11.31 -5.56
C PHE A 70 -0.84 11.01 -4.07
N CYS A 71 0.39 10.62 -3.75
CA CYS A 71 0.87 10.28 -2.41
C CYS A 71 1.49 11.52 -1.75
N ASN A 72 0.68 12.53 -1.46
CA ASN A 72 1.20 13.89 -1.21
C ASN A 72 1.84 14.07 0.17
N ASN A 73 1.61 13.14 1.11
CA ASN A 73 2.14 13.19 2.48
C ASN A 73 3.37 12.29 2.68
N LEU A 74 3.77 11.54 1.64
CA LEU A 74 4.90 10.63 1.64
C LEU A 74 6.25 11.33 1.39
#